data_AF-A0A7V5ERN4-F1
#
_entry.id   AF-A0A7V5ERN4-F1
#
_cell.length_a   1.000
_cell.length_b   1.000
_cell.length_c   1.000
_cell.angle_alpha   90.00
_cell.angle_beta   90.00
_cell.angle_gamma   90.00
#
_symmetry.space_group_name_H-M   'P 1'
#
loop_
_entity.id
_entity.type
_entity.pdbx_description
1 polymer ?
#
loop_
_entity_poly.entity_id
_entity_poly.type
_entity_poly.pdbx_seq_one_letter_code
_entity_poly.pdbx_strand_id
1 'polypeptide(L)' 'MSAPDPTPRYVACLLRFWEDQEENRWRIMLENIHEPDKRMFESLQELWVYFEHLLAPSSEEQDKKS' A
#
# COMPACT_ATOMS: atom_id res chain seq x y z
N MET A 1 -29.21 -7.34 11.95
CA MET A 1 -27.91 -7.60 11.31
C MET A 1 -27.79 -6.64 10.15
N SER A 2 -26.90 -5.65 10.24
CA SER A 2 -26.61 -4.75 9.11
C SER A 2 -25.74 -5.50 8.11
N ALA A 3 -26.10 -5.49 6.83
CA ALA A 3 -25.28 -6.08 5.77
C ALA A 3 -23.87 -5.43 5.78
N PRO A 4 -22.81 -6.17 5.40
CA PRO A 4 -21.49 -5.58 5.24
C PRO A 4 -21.60 -4.42 4.26
N ASP A 5 -21.01 -3.28 4.63
CA ASP A 5 -20.99 -2.09 3.79
C ASP A 5 -20.26 -2.47 2.48
N PRO A 6 -20.95 -2.51 1.33
CA PRO A 6 -20.38 -3.04 0.09
C PRO A 6 -19.39 -2.07 -0.55
N THR A 7 -18.95 -1.04 0.17
CA THR A 7 -18.06 -0.02 -0.35
C THR A 7 -16.72 -0.67 -0.72
N PRO A 8 -16.34 -0.65 -2.01
CA PRO A 8 -15.08 -1.24 -2.44
C PRO A 8 -13.92 -0.57 -1.71
N ARG A 9 -13.07 -1.38 -1.07
CA ARG A 9 -11.84 -0.90 -0.46
C ARG A 9 -10.90 -0.47 -1.57
N TYR A 10 -10.79 0.84 -1.77
CA TYR A 10 -9.86 1.43 -2.71
C TYR A 10 -8.72 2.09 -1.96
N VAL A 11 -7.52 2.02 -2.53
CA VAL A 11 -6.34 2.72 -2.05
C VAL A 11 -5.86 3.59 -3.21
N ALA A 12 -5.67 4.87 -2.93
CA ALA A 12 -5.16 5.82 -3.91
C ALA A 12 -3.82 6.36 -3.41
N CYS A 13 -2.78 6.15 -4.23
CA CYS A 13 -1.42 6.55 -3.90
C CYS A 13 -0.75 7.23 -5.09
N LEU A 14 0.20 8.12 -4.80
CA LEU A 14 1.17 8.62 -5.76
C LEU A 14 2.46 7.79 -5.66
N LEU A 15 2.89 7.26 -6.80
CA LEU A 15 4.12 6.50 -6.93
C LEU A 15 5.17 7.31 -7.68
N ARG A 16 6.34 7.52 -7.07
CA ARG A 16 7.46 8.25 -7.65
C ARG A 16 8.66 7.32 -7.85
N PHE A 17 9.29 7.41 -9.01
CA PHE A 17 10.55 6.77 -9.36
C PHE A 17 11.56 7.82 -9.77
N TRP A 18 12.77 7.75 -9.25
CA TRP A 18 13.86 8.58 -9.70
C TRP A 18 15.19 7.86 -9.53
N GLU A 19 16.17 8.27 -10.33
CA GLU A 19 17.54 7.82 -10.20
C GLU A 19 18.29 8.82 -9.30
N ASP A 20 18.87 8.33 -8.22
CA ASP A 20 19.81 9.07 -7.39
C ASP A 20 21.18 9.02 -8.06
N GLN A 21 21.61 10.17 -8.58
CA GLN A 21 22.86 10.31 -9.34
C GLN A 21 24.10 10.16 -8.46
N GLU A 22 24.02 10.46 -7.16
CA GLU A 22 25.16 10.36 -6.25
C GLU A 22 25.46 8.90 -5.93
N GLU A 23 24.40 8.10 -5.80
CA GLU A 23 24.47 6.70 -5.39
C GLU A 23 24.32 5.73 -6.58
N ASN A 24 24.13 6.26 -7.79
CA ASN A 24 23.87 5.52 -9.03
C ASN A 24 22.81 4.42 -8.84
N ARG A 25 21.72 4.75 -8.14
CA ARG A 25 20.65 3.80 -7.80
C ARG A 25 19.26 4.37 -7.99
N TRP A 26 18.32 3.50 -8.34
CA TRP A 26 16.91 3.85 -8.40
C TRP A 26 16.30 3.92 -7.01
N ARG A 27 15.42 4.91 -6.82
CA ARG A 27 14.63 5.13 -5.61
C ARG A 27 13.15 5.07 -5.96
N ILE A 28 12.37 4.59 -4.99
CA ILE A 28 10.93 4.41 -5.12
C ILE A 28 10.29 5.02 -3.88
N MET A 29 9.26 5.85 -4.07
CA MET A 29 8.47 6.38 -2.97
C MET A 29 6.98 6.25 -3.27
N LEU A 30 6.23 5.79 -2.27
CA LEU A 30 4.78 5.76 -2.28
C LEU A 30 4.26 6.78 -1.27
N GLU A 31 3.27 7.57 -1.68
CA GLU A 31 2.55 8.52 -0.83
C GLU A 31 1.05 8.20 -0.93
N ASN A 32 0.41 7.91 0.21
CA ASN A 32 -1.05 7.78 0.26
C ASN A 32 -1.66 9.17 0.04
N ILE A 33 -2.67 9.33 -0.82
CA ILE A 33 -3.23 10.67 -1.06
C ILE A 33 -4.18 11.14 0.06
N HIS A 34 -4.66 10.20 0.88
CA HIS A 34 -5.61 10.46 1.96
C HIS A 34 -4.94 10.58 3.34
N GLU A 35 -3.68 10.12 3.44
CA GLU A 35 -2.91 10.09 4.68
C GLU A 35 -1.56 10.76 4.45
N PRO A 36 -0.97 11.45 5.43
CA PRO A 36 0.33 12.09 5.27
C PRO A 36 1.51 11.10 5.15
N ASP A 37 1.23 9.80 5.14
CA ASP A 37 2.22 8.74 5.16
C ASP A 37 2.97 8.61 3.82
N LYS A 38 4.29 8.63 3.93
CA LYS A 38 5.24 8.43 2.82
C LYS A 38 6.14 7.27 3.17
N ARG A 39 6.32 6.37 2.21
CA ARG A 39 7.19 5.19 2.37
C ARG A 39 8.16 5.08 1.22
N MET A 40 9.43 4.89 1.57
CA MET A 40 10.53 4.65 0.63
C MET A 40 10.74 3.15 0.44
N PHE A 41 11.14 2.74 -0.76
CA PHE A 41 11.52 1.37 -1.09
C PHE A 41 12.83 1.37 -1.88
N GLU A 42 13.65 0.34 -1.66
CA GLU A 42 14.92 0.16 -2.36
C GLU A 42 14.78 -0.78 -3.57
N SER A 43 13.65 -1.49 -3.69
CA SER A 43 13.37 -2.35 -4.84
C SER A 43 11.88 -2.44 -5.18
N LEU A 44 11.57 -2.81 -6.42
CA LEU A 44 10.21 -3.11 -6.87
C LEU A 44 9.60 -4.30 -6.11
N GLN A 45 10.42 -5.24 -5.66
CA GLN A 45 9.96 -6.42 -4.91
C GLN A 45 9.47 -6.04 -3.51
N GLU A 46 10.16 -5.12 -2.82
CA GLU A 46 9.70 -4.58 -1.55
C GLU A 46 8.39 -3.80 -1.69
N LEU A 47 8.27 -2.99 -2.75
CA LEU A 47 7.03 -2.28 -3.08
C LEU A 47 5.87 -3.27 -3.30
N TRP A 48 6.12 -4.35 -4.04
CA TRP A 48 5.11 -5.37 -4.34
C TRP A 48 4.61 -6.06 -3.07
N VAL A 49 5.52 -6.54 -2.22
CA VAL A 49 5.15 -7.15 -0.92
C VAL A 49 4.34 -6.17 -0.07
N TYR A 50 4.68 -4.88 -0.09
CA TYR A 50 3.90 -3.88 0.62
C TYR A 50 2.47 -3.75 0.07
N PHE A 51 2.28 -3.76 -1.24
CA PHE A 51 0.94 -3.74 -1.83
C PHE A 51 0.12 -4.97 -1.49
N GLU A 52 0.72 -6.15 -1.43
CA GLU A 52 0.03 -7.37 -1.00
C GLU A 52 -0.54 -7.22 0.41
N HIS A 53 0.22 -6.63 1.33
CA HIS A 53 -0.26 -6.38 2.70
C HIS A 53 -1.30 -5.25 2.77
N LEU A 54 -1.08 -4.17 2.01
CA LEU A 54 -1.97 -3.01 2.00
C LEU A 54 -3.35 -3.32 1.41
N LEU A 55 -3.38 -4.20 0.40
CA LEU A 55 -4.59 -4.64 -0.28
C LEU A 55 -5.14 -5.96 0.27
N ALA A 56 -4.43 -6.61 1.20
CA ALA A 56 -4.94 -7.81 1.85
C ALA A 56 -6.27 -7.49 2.58
N PRO A 57 -7.26 -8.39 2.48
CA PRO A 57 -8.46 -8.29 3.29
C PRO A 57 -8.06 -8.27 4.77
N SER A 58 -8.64 -7.36 5.55
CA SER A 58 -8.40 -7.30 7.00
C SER A 58 -8.94 -8.58 7.64
N SER A 59 -8.09 -9.33 8.34
CA SER A 59 -8.46 -10.59 9.01
C SER A 59 -9.55 -10.46 10.07
N GLU A 60 -9.99 -9.25 10.41
CA GLU A 60 -11.10 -8.98 11.35
C GLU A 60 -12.47 -9.46 10.86
N GLU A 61 -12.61 -9.90 9.60
CA GLU A 61 -13.86 -10.44 9.07
C GLU A 61 -14.10 -11.94 9.36
N GLN A 62 -13.14 -12.66 9.97
CA GLN A 62 -13.28 -14.12 10.18
C GLN A 62 -13.76 -14.55 11.58
N ASP A 63 -13.68 -13.71 12.61
CA ASP A 63 -14.07 -14.10 14.00
C ASP A 63 -15.55 -13.89 14.36
N LYS A 64 -16.40 -13.47 13.41
CA LYS A 64 -17.86 -13.34 13.64
C LYS A 64 -18.70 -14.46 12.99
N LYS A 65 -18.06 -15.56 12.57
CA LYS A 65 -18.74 -16.74 12.00
C LYS A 65 -18.38 -18.08 12.67
N SER A 66 -17.91 -18.06 13.92
CA SER A 66 -17.91 -19.25 14.79
C SER A 66 -18.98 -19.13 15.86
#